data_AF-A0A3S1JD77-F1
#
_entry.id   AF-A0A3S1JD77-F1
#
_cell.length_a   1.000
_cell.length_b   1.000
_cell.length_c   1.000
_cell.angle_alpha   90.00
_cell.angle_beta   90.00
_cell.angle_gamma   90.00
#
_symmetry.space_group_name_H-M   'P 1'
#
loop_
_entity.id
_entity.type
_entity.pdbx_description
1 polymer ?
#
loop_
_entity_poly.entity_id
_entity_poly.type
_entity_poly.pdbx_seq_one_letter_code
_entity_poly.pdbx_strand_id
1 'polypeptide(L)'
;MRKIFYLALAVTLVACDQKGRKSRFGNEDGTATADAPKKNTDHKTGKTTAGAPVIGERVAANTQVRVAPDGDIAATLLDYIPVHAAPQKKGWYPVSIDIDITPEEYTKPVFRKGRKLKVNGLAAGVLERDMRLPVATNGEKMWATLNGYTEKKNIRNGTIIETALVNFLKQHKGRSLADIQPFIRNFQLEEEKSLKPYTLFFNYESGIDDPSPMYRVALVCQGDELIGVVHSRPMQIEGSTPKKMQRDFTVHFMKDIDKSLREDFCKKFNQFILAAD
;
A
#
# COMPACT_ATOMS: atom_id res chain seq x y z
N MET A 1 61.13 -34.80 10.26
CA MET A 1 61.26 -33.62 9.38
C MET A 1 59.84 -33.17 9.01
N ARG A 2 59.36 -32.06 9.59
CA ARG A 2 59.03 -30.78 8.90
C ARG A 2 58.22 -30.98 7.60
N LYS A 3 57.10 -30.32 7.30
CA LYS A 3 56.24 -29.31 7.92
C LYS A 3 55.08 -29.12 6.91
N ILE A 4 53.84 -28.96 7.39
CA ILE A 4 52.82 -27.97 6.94
C ILE A 4 52.36 -28.03 5.47
N PHE A 5 51.06 -28.23 5.23
CA PHE A 5 50.13 -27.17 4.78
C PHE A 5 48.69 -27.68 4.78
N TYR A 6 47.92 -27.20 5.76
CA TYR A 6 46.47 -27.27 5.79
C TYR A 6 45.91 -26.28 4.76
N LEU A 7 45.15 -26.74 3.77
CA LEU A 7 44.33 -25.87 2.95
C LEU A 7 42.87 -26.00 3.42
N ALA A 8 42.49 -25.10 4.32
CA ALA A 8 41.11 -24.87 4.70
C ALA A 8 40.42 -24.10 3.56
N LEU A 9 39.50 -24.76 2.85
CA LEU A 9 38.61 -24.11 1.90
C LEU A 9 37.39 -23.57 2.67
N ALA A 10 37.51 -22.34 3.16
CA ALA A 10 36.40 -21.58 3.69
C ALA A 10 35.45 -21.20 2.56
N VAL A 11 34.36 -21.94 2.39
CA VAL A 11 33.22 -21.49 1.59
C VAL A 11 32.52 -20.38 2.36
N THR A 12 32.85 -19.13 2.03
CA THR A 12 32.15 -17.95 2.52
C THR A 12 30.71 -17.99 2.04
N LEU A 13 29.80 -18.31 2.96
CA LEU A 13 28.40 -17.95 2.85
C LEU A 13 28.32 -16.42 2.76
N VAL A 14 28.15 -15.90 1.54
CA VAL A 14 27.62 -14.55 1.34
C VAL A 14 26.14 -14.63 1.71
N ALA A 15 25.86 -14.63 3.01
CA ALA A 15 24.56 -14.22 3.50
C ALA A 15 24.44 -12.74 3.12
N CYS A 16 23.60 -12.45 2.12
CA CYS A 16 23.20 -11.09 1.84
C CYS A 16 22.52 -10.53 3.08
N ASP A 17 23.27 -9.73 3.82
CA ASP A 17 22.77 -8.83 4.85
C ASP A 17 21.81 -7.84 4.17
N GLN A 18 20.51 -8.09 4.28
CA GLN A 18 19.46 -7.17 3.80
C GLN A 18 19.23 -5.99 4.76
N LYS A 19 20.11 -5.78 5.75
CA LYS A 19 20.03 -4.61 6.63
C LYS A 19 20.53 -3.36 5.88
N GLY A 20 19.59 -2.53 5.44
CA GLY A 20 19.89 -1.13 5.10
C GLY A 20 19.59 -0.69 3.67
N ARG A 21 18.88 -1.46 2.84
CA ARG A 21 18.35 -0.90 1.59
C ARG A 21 17.15 0.00 1.88
N LYS A 22 17.41 1.30 2.04
CA LYS A 22 16.36 2.32 1.98
C LYS A 22 15.63 2.17 0.65
N SER A 23 14.32 1.90 0.71
CA SER A 23 13.45 1.88 -0.46
C SER A 23 13.60 3.21 -1.21
N ARG A 24 13.92 3.14 -2.51
CA ARG A 24 13.96 4.34 -3.39
C ARG A 24 12.57 4.94 -3.61
N PHE A 25 11.52 4.22 -3.18
CA PHE A 25 10.11 4.62 -3.22
C PHE A 25 9.48 4.82 -1.82
N GLY A 26 10.28 4.84 -0.73
CA GLY A 26 9.82 5.15 0.63
C GLY A 26 9.34 3.98 1.53
N ASN A 27 9.49 4.21 2.84
CA ASN A 27 8.88 3.71 4.10
C ASN A 27 8.38 2.26 4.27
N GLU A 28 9.30 1.32 4.51
CA GLU A 28 9.01 0.19 5.43
C GLU A 28 9.55 0.42 6.85
N ASP A 29 10.40 1.43 7.07
CA ASP A 29 11.01 1.70 8.39
C ASP A 29 9.98 2.12 9.46
N GLY A 30 8.74 2.46 9.07
CA GLY A 30 7.63 2.77 9.96
C GLY A 30 6.58 1.66 10.10
N THR A 31 6.72 0.53 9.39
CA THR A 31 5.67 -0.51 9.30
C THR A 31 6.18 -1.95 9.48
N ALA A 32 7.50 -2.18 9.63
CA ALA A 32 8.05 -3.51 9.87
C ALA A 32 8.01 -3.92 11.36
N THR A 33 7.57 -5.16 11.59
CA THR A 33 7.34 -5.87 12.86
C THR A 33 8.60 -6.26 13.62
N ALA A 34 8.37 -6.52 14.92
CA ALA A 34 9.28 -7.09 15.91
C ALA A 34 9.98 -8.39 15.45
N ASP A 35 11.30 -8.43 15.60
CA ASP A 35 12.07 -9.55 16.16
C ASP A 35 13.52 -9.11 16.41
N ALA A 36 13.80 -8.61 17.61
CA ALA A 36 15.09 -8.72 18.31
C ALA A 36 14.97 -8.12 19.73
N PRO A 37 15.46 -8.80 20.78
CA PRO A 37 15.42 -8.28 22.13
C PRO A 37 16.34 -7.06 22.27
N LYS A 38 15.81 -6.04 22.94
CA LYS A 38 16.47 -4.77 23.25
C LYS A 38 17.85 -4.99 23.90
N LYS A 39 18.87 -4.35 23.36
CA LYS A 39 20.04 -3.92 24.15
C LYS A 39 20.06 -2.40 24.15
N ASN A 40 19.86 -1.83 25.34
CA ASN A 40 19.95 -0.40 25.61
C ASN A 40 21.34 0.12 25.22
N THR A 41 21.38 1.07 24.30
CA THR A 41 22.43 2.08 24.23
C THR A 41 21.82 3.39 23.74
N ASP A 42 22.11 4.45 24.48
CA ASP A 42 21.68 5.83 24.27
C ASP A 42 21.67 6.27 22.81
N HIS A 43 20.50 6.66 22.30
CA HIS A 43 20.38 7.27 20.98
C HIS A 43 20.27 8.79 21.09
N LYS A 44 21.38 9.44 20.70
CA LYS A 44 21.38 10.79 20.13
C LYS A 44 20.25 10.90 19.11
N THR A 45 19.46 11.96 19.24
CA THR A 45 18.41 12.41 18.32
C THR A 45 18.99 12.65 16.92
N GLY A 46 19.07 11.58 16.12
CA GLY A 46 19.25 11.64 14.68
C GLY A 46 17.90 11.94 14.04
N LYS A 47 17.84 13.03 13.27
CA LYS A 47 16.69 13.46 12.48
C LYS A 47 16.26 12.29 11.56
N THR A 48 15.23 11.54 11.95
CA THR A 48 14.58 10.55 11.08
C THR A 48 13.97 11.35 9.94
N THR A 49 14.59 11.29 8.76
CA THR A 49 13.94 11.78 7.55
C THR A 49 12.66 10.97 7.41
N ALA A 50 11.51 11.63 7.58
CA ALA A 50 10.22 11.05 7.27
C ALA A 50 10.32 10.53 5.84
N GLY A 51 10.35 9.21 5.65
CA GLY A 51 10.52 8.69 4.30
C GLY A 51 9.26 8.92 3.46
N ALA A 52 9.38 8.68 2.16
CA ALA A 52 8.34 9.03 1.22
C ALA A 52 7.02 8.27 1.52
N PRO A 53 5.86 8.92 1.31
CA PRO A 53 4.56 8.30 1.56
C PRO A 53 4.31 7.03 0.73
N VAL A 54 3.56 6.10 1.30
CA VAL A 54 3.13 4.85 0.65
C VAL A 54 1.87 5.12 -0.16
N ILE A 55 2.06 5.65 -1.36
CA ILE A 55 1.00 5.77 -2.37
C ILE A 55 0.93 4.43 -3.12
N GLY A 56 -0.08 3.61 -2.82
CA GLY A 56 -0.26 2.26 -3.37
C GLY A 56 0.56 1.17 -2.68
N GLU A 57 0.25 -0.09 -2.97
CA GLU A 57 1.01 -1.25 -2.49
C GLU A 57 2.41 -1.31 -3.13
N ARG A 58 3.32 -2.08 -2.52
CA ARG A 58 4.66 -2.35 -3.06
C ARG A 58 4.82 -3.83 -3.36
N VAL A 59 5.47 -4.13 -4.47
CA VAL A 59 5.78 -5.51 -4.85
C VAL A 59 7.11 -5.99 -4.27
N ALA A 60 7.23 -7.30 -4.08
CA ALA A 60 8.50 -7.97 -3.79
C ALA A 60 9.39 -8.08 -5.04
N ALA A 61 10.67 -8.33 -4.85
CA ALA A 61 11.60 -8.58 -5.96
C ALA A 61 11.15 -9.72 -6.88
N ASN A 62 11.37 -9.57 -8.19
CA ASN A 62 11.02 -10.54 -9.22
C ASN A 62 9.52 -10.87 -9.28
N THR A 63 8.67 -9.92 -8.87
CA THR A 63 7.22 -10.08 -8.97
C THR A 63 6.80 -10.23 -10.42
N GLN A 64 6.06 -11.30 -10.70
CA GLN A 64 5.49 -11.55 -12.02
C GLN A 64 4.08 -10.95 -12.10
N VAL A 65 3.87 -10.09 -13.08
CA VAL A 65 2.55 -9.62 -13.49
C VAL A 65 2.10 -10.49 -14.64
N ARG A 66 0.97 -11.17 -14.51
CA ARG A 66 0.38 -12.07 -15.50
C ARG A 66 -0.83 -11.45 -16.15
N VAL A 67 -1.12 -11.85 -17.39
CA VAL A 67 -2.29 -11.35 -18.13
C VAL A 67 -3.62 -11.81 -17.53
N ALA A 68 -3.60 -12.95 -16.84
CA ALA A 68 -4.71 -13.54 -16.09
C ALA A 68 -4.14 -14.34 -14.91
N PRO A 69 -4.95 -14.69 -13.88
CA PRO A 69 -4.56 -15.69 -12.89
C PRO A 69 -4.03 -16.95 -13.60
N ASP A 70 -2.86 -17.43 -13.18
CA ASP A 70 -2.15 -18.59 -13.77
C ASP A 70 -1.79 -18.48 -15.28
N GLY A 71 -2.09 -17.35 -15.93
CA GLY A 71 -1.80 -17.11 -17.34
C GLY A 71 -0.35 -16.70 -17.62
N ASP A 72 -0.06 -16.36 -18.87
CA ASP A 72 1.28 -15.92 -19.30
C ASP A 72 1.77 -14.69 -18.51
N ILE A 73 3.09 -14.63 -18.31
CA ILE A 73 3.75 -13.46 -17.71
C ILE A 73 3.74 -12.31 -18.72
N ALA A 74 3.18 -11.17 -18.31
CA ALA A 74 3.21 -9.91 -19.04
C ALA A 74 4.49 -9.13 -18.74
N ALA A 75 4.89 -9.06 -17.46
CA ALA A 75 6.08 -8.36 -17.02
C ALA A 75 6.68 -8.98 -15.76
N THR A 76 7.97 -8.74 -15.55
CA THR A 76 8.68 -9.01 -14.30
C THR A 76 9.13 -7.69 -13.69
N LEU A 77 8.77 -7.45 -12.43
CA LEU A 77 9.06 -6.21 -11.72
C LEU A 77 10.26 -6.34 -10.78
N LEU A 78 10.95 -5.22 -10.59
CA LEU A 78 11.96 -5.08 -9.55
C LEU A 78 11.30 -4.96 -8.16
N ASP A 79 12.13 -4.95 -7.13
CA ASP A 79 11.67 -4.80 -5.75
C ASP A 79 11.12 -3.39 -5.49
N TYR A 80 10.12 -3.28 -4.60
CA TYR A 80 9.48 -2.03 -4.17
C TYR A 80 8.82 -1.19 -5.25
N ILE A 81 8.47 -1.77 -6.40
CA ILE A 81 7.71 -1.01 -7.41
C ILE A 81 6.30 -0.74 -6.88
N PRO A 82 5.83 0.53 -6.92
CA PRO A 82 4.47 0.88 -6.55
C PRO A 82 3.49 0.27 -7.55
N VAL A 83 2.41 -0.30 -7.04
CA VAL A 83 1.29 -0.82 -7.84
C VAL A 83 -0.02 -0.40 -7.22
N HIS A 84 -1.05 -0.22 -8.05
CA HIS A 84 -2.42 -0.16 -7.55
C HIS A 84 -2.95 -1.58 -7.49
N ALA A 85 -3.47 -2.01 -6.34
CA ALA A 85 -4.08 -3.34 -6.20
C ALA A 85 -5.58 -3.25 -5.90
N ALA A 86 -6.40 -3.90 -6.72
CA ALA A 86 -7.82 -4.14 -6.44
C ALA A 86 -7.99 -5.23 -5.36
N PRO A 87 -9.21 -5.47 -4.83
CA PRO A 87 -9.43 -6.54 -3.86
C PRO A 87 -8.97 -7.92 -4.35
N GLN A 88 -8.36 -8.70 -3.46
CA GLN A 88 -7.87 -10.03 -3.78
C GLN A 88 -9.03 -10.98 -4.14
N LYS A 89 -8.87 -11.75 -5.23
CA LYS A 89 -9.80 -12.81 -5.63
C LYS A 89 -9.02 -14.12 -5.81
N LYS A 90 -9.37 -15.16 -5.03
CA LYS A 90 -8.78 -16.51 -5.11
C LYS A 90 -7.23 -16.57 -5.09
N GLY A 91 -6.59 -15.76 -4.25
CA GLY A 91 -5.11 -15.76 -4.15
C GLY A 91 -4.40 -14.72 -5.03
N TRP A 92 -5.13 -14.05 -5.91
CA TRP A 92 -4.59 -13.12 -6.88
C TRP A 92 -5.09 -11.69 -6.63
N TYR A 93 -4.19 -10.73 -6.78
CA TYR A 93 -4.51 -9.31 -6.86
C TYR A 93 -4.58 -8.90 -8.33
N PRO A 94 -5.70 -8.33 -8.81
CA PRO A 94 -5.67 -7.48 -9.99
C PRO A 94 -4.81 -6.25 -9.68
N VAL A 95 -3.86 -5.95 -10.54
CA VAL A 95 -2.92 -4.85 -10.36
C VAL A 95 -2.80 -4.02 -11.62
N SER A 96 -2.55 -2.72 -11.43
CA SER A 96 -2.18 -1.80 -12.49
C SER A 96 -0.92 -1.03 -12.13
N ILE A 97 -0.14 -0.69 -13.16
CA ILE A 97 1.14 -0.01 -13.02
C ILE A 97 1.27 0.98 -14.17
N ASP A 98 1.42 2.25 -13.83
CA ASP A 98 1.69 3.29 -14.82
C ASP A 98 3.19 3.37 -15.06
N ILE A 99 3.60 2.96 -16.26
CA ILE A 99 4.99 2.96 -16.71
C ILE A 99 5.26 4.18 -17.59
N ASP A 100 6.43 4.78 -17.44
CA ASP A 100 6.85 5.89 -18.28
C ASP A 100 7.03 5.42 -19.72
N ILE A 101 6.63 6.26 -20.68
CA ILE A 101 6.75 6.00 -22.12
C ILE A 101 7.31 7.21 -22.87
N THR A 102 7.80 6.97 -24.07
CA THR A 102 8.26 8.04 -24.98
C THR A 102 7.11 8.59 -25.85
N PRO A 103 7.27 9.76 -26.49
CA PRO A 103 6.29 10.26 -27.46
C PRO A 103 6.01 9.29 -28.62
N GLU A 104 7.03 8.56 -29.09
CA GLU A 104 6.87 7.54 -30.14
C GLU A 104 5.97 6.40 -29.65
N GLU A 105 6.21 5.92 -28.43
CA GLU A 105 5.40 4.88 -27.80
C GLU A 105 3.96 5.35 -27.50
N TYR A 106 3.76 6.64 -27.19
CA TYR A 106 2.44 7.22 -27.05
C TYR A 106 1.65 7.18 -28.38
N THR A 107 2.28 7.55 -29.49
CA THR A 107 1.62 7.51 -30.81
C THR A 107 1.42 6.09 -31.36
N LYS A 108 2.31 5.17 -30.99
CA LYS A 108 2.29 3.76 -31.41
C LYS A 108 2.45 2.86 -30.19
N PRO A 109 1.36 2.55 -29.46
CA PRO A 109 1.43 1.91 -28.15
C PRO A 109 1.63 0.39 -28.22
N VAL A 110 2.54 -0.07 -29.07
CA VAL A 110 2.94 -1.47 -29.22
C VAL A 110 4.32 -1.64 -28.61
N PHE A 111 4.38 -2.32 -27.47
CA PHE A 111 5.57 -2.51 -26.68
C PHE A 111 6.12 -3.91 -26.88
N ARG A 112 7.43 -4.01 -27.12
CA ARG A 112 8.10 -5.28 -27.42
C ARG A 112 8.63 -5.96 -26.16
N LYS A 113 8.65 -7.29 -26.18
CA LYS A 113 9.34 -8.12 -25.20
C LYS A 113 10.78 -7.63 -25.01
N GLY A 114 11.24 -7.63 -23.76
CA GLY A 114 12.56 -7.16 -23.35
C GLY A 114 12.63 -5.65 -23.08
N ARG A 115 11.57 -4.88 -23.39
CA ARG A 115 11.50 -3.45 -23.05
C ARG A 115 11.70 -3.26 -21.55
N LYS A 116 12.65 -2.39 -21.18
CA LYS A 116 12.86 -1.99 -19.80
C LYS A 116 11.76 -1.04 -19.35
N LEU A 117 11.17 -1.34 -18.21
CA LEU A 117 10.11 -0.54 -17.61
C LEU A 117 10.73 0.51 -16.69
N LYS A 118 10.13 1.70 -16.69
CA LYS A 118 10.41 2.75 -15.70
C LYS A 118 9.11 3.24 -15.09
N VAL A 119 9.17 3.64 -13.83
CA VAL A 119 8.07 4.28 -13.11
C VAL A 119 8.65 5.53 -12.46
N ASN A 120 8.15 6.71 -12.83
CA ASN A 120 8.66 7.99 -12.34
C ASN A 120 10.17 8.17 -12.56
N GLY A 121 10.67 7.75 -13.71
CA GLY A 121 12.07 7.81 -14.13
C GLY A 121 12.96 6.69 -13.56
N LEU A 122 12.45 5.91 -12.61
CA LEU A 122 13.21 4.85 -11.93
C LEU A 122 13.00 3.50 -12.60
N ALA A 123 14.05 2.68 -12.67
CA ALA A 123 13.96 1.33 -13.21
C ALA A 123 12.91 0.49 -12.44
N ALA A 124 11.99 -0.12 -13.18
CA ALA A 124 10.84 -0.83 -12.62
C ALA A 124 10.73 -2.30 -13.03
N GLY A 125 11.40 -2.72 -14.11
CA GLY A 125 11.30 -4.12 -14.54
C GLY A 125 11.53 -4.30 -16.03
N VAL A 126 10.96 -5.37 -16.56
CA VAL A 126 11.05 -5.74 -17.97
C VAL A 126 9.72 -6.32 -18.44
N LEU A 127 9.37 -6.03 -19.69
CA LEU A 127 8.24 -6.64 -20.36
C LEU A 127 8.61 -8.04 -20.89
N GLU A 128 7.78 -9.03 -20.63
CA GLU A 128 8.08 -10.45 -20.94
C GLU A 128 7.42 -10.94 -22.24
N ARG A 129 6.58 -10.11 -22.86
CA ARG A 129 5.89 -10.38 -24.13
C ARG A 129 5.63 -9.09 -24.90
N ASP A 130 5.34 -9.25 -26.19
CA ASP A 130 4.81 -8.14 -26.99
C ASP A 130 3.37 -7.86 -26.56
N MET A 131 3.01 -6.59 -26.40
CA MET A 131 1.63 -6.20 -26.11
C MET A 131 1.31 -4.75 -26.50
N ARG A 132 0.02 -4.48 -26.68
CA ARG A 132 -0.51 -3.12 -26.81
C ARG A 132 -1.01 -2.66 -25.45
N LEU A 133 -0.61 -1.48 -25.00
CA LEU A 133 -1.04 -0.92 -23.72
C LEU A 133 -1.90 0.33 -23.92
N PRO A 134 -2.88 0.59 -23.05
CA PRO A 134 -3.50 1.90 -22.94
C PRO A 134 -2.44 2.96 -22.60
N VAL A 135 -2.55 4.15 -23.20
CA VAL A 135 -1.63 5.28 -22.97
C VAL A 135 -2.40 6.53 -22.63
N ALA A 136 -1.80 7.40 -21.82
CA ALA A 136 -2.37 8.68 -21.41
C ALA A 136 -1.27 9.73 -21.20
N THR A 137 -1.67 11.00 -21.15
CA THR A 137 -0.80 12.16 -20.91
C THR A 137 -1.55 13.25 -20.16
N ASN A 138 -0.85 14.00 -19.33
CA ASN A 138 -1.34 15.22 -18.67
C ASN A 138 -0.64 16.49 -19.21
N GLY A 139 0.10 16.37 -20.31
CA GLY A 139 0.90 17.45 -20.90
C GLY A 139 2.34 17.53 -20.35
N GLU A 140 2.58 17.10 -19.12
CA GLU A 140 3.92 17.06 -18.51
C GLU A 140 4.57 15.67 -18.61
N LYS A 141 3.77 14.62 -18.49
CA LYS A 141 4.21 13.22 -18.51
C LYS A 141 3.31 12.38 -19.39
N MET A 142 3.90 11.37 -20.01
CA MET A 142 3.20 10.32 -20.75
C MET A 142 3.42 8.99 -20.07
N TRP A 143 2.37 8.19 -19.94
CA TRP A 143 2.46 6.85 -19.35
C TRP A 143 1.64 5.84 -20.14
N ALA A 144 2.00 4.57 -19.99
CA ALA A 144 1.17 3.44 -20.37
C ALA A 144 0.73 2.70 -19.11
N THR A 145 -0.49 2.18 -19.09
CA THR A 145 -1.01 1.41 -17.96
C THR A 145 -0.88 -0.08 -18.25
N LEU A 146 -0.01 -0.76 -17.51
CA LEU A 146 0.10 -2.22 -17.52
C LEU A 146 -0.89 -2.80 -16.51
N ASN A 147 -1.96 -3.40 -17.02
CA ASN A 147 -2.92 -4.16 -16.22
C ASN A 147 -2.56 -5.65 -16.20
N GLY A 148 -2.75 -6.30 -15.05
CA GLY A 148 -2.57 -7.73 -14.93
C GLY A 148 -2.89 -8.25 -13.53
N TYR A 149 -2.31 -9.38 -13.20
CA TYR A 149 -2.54 -10.10 -11.95
C TYR A 149 -1.23 -10.52 -11.32
N THR A 150 -1.15 -10.46 -10.00
CA THR A 150 -0.01 -10.99 -9.25
C THR A 150 -0.48 -11.80 -8.04
N GLU A 151 0.31 -12.78 -7.63
CA GLU A 151 0.00 -13.61 -6.46
C GLU A 151 0.07 -12.77 -5.18
N LYS A 152 -0.74 -13.14 -4.18
CA LYS A 152 -0.74 -12.47 -2.86
C LYS A 152 0.65 -12.32 -2.26
N LYS A 153 1.49 -13.36 -2.35
CA LYS A 153 2.85 -13.39 -1.78
C LYS A 153 3.79 -12.33 -2.38
N ASN A 154 3.45 -11.81 -3.57
CA ASN A 154 4.25 -10.83 -4.28
C ASN A 154 3.94 -9.40 -3.82
N ILE A 155 2.87 -9.18 -3.06
CA ILE A 155 2.56 -7.88 -2.47
C ILE A 155 3.12 -7.82 -1.05
N ARG A 156 3.88 -6.77 -0.75
CA ARG A 156 4.47 -6.52 0.57
C ARG A 156 3.36 -6.16 1.55
N ASN A 157 3.11 -7.05 2.50
CA ASN A 157 1.96 -6.93 3.42
C ASN A 157 1.96 -5.63 4.25
N GLY A 158 3.14 -5.11 4.62
CA GLY A 158 3.27 -3.85 5.36
C GLY A 158 2.89 -2.59 4.56
N THR A 159 2.63 -2.74 3.26
CA THR A 159 2.24 -1.65 2.36
C THR A 159 0.76 -1.69 1.98
N ILE A 160 0.05 -2.75 2.39
CA ILE A 160 -1.40 -2.84 2.32
C ILE A 160 -1.97 -1.99 3.47
N ILE A 161 -2.76 -0.97 3.15
CA ILE A 161 -3.22 0.03 4.13
C ILE A 161 -4.01 -0.60 5.28
N GLU A 162 -4.83 -1.62 5.04
CA GLU A 162 -5.59 -2.31 6.08
C GLU A 162 -4.67 -2.98 7.10
N THR A 163 -3.69 -3.73 6.62
CA THR A 163 -2.67 -4.38 7.46
C THR A 163 -1.88 -3.32 8.23
N ALA A 164 -1.44 -2.26 7.55
CA ALA A 164 -0.67 -1.19 8.15
C ALA A 164 -1.47 -0.47 9.24
N LEU A 165 -2.75 -0.19 9.01
CA LEU A 165 -3.62 0.48 9.98
C LEU A 165 -3.85 -0.39 11.22
N VAL A 166 -4.16 -1.68 11.03
CA VAL A 166 -4.35 -2.61 12.16
C VAL A 166 -3.09 -2.68 13.02
N ASN A 167 -1.92 -2.79 12.39
CA ASN A 167 -0.64 -2.79 13.11
C ASN A 167 -0.37 -1.45 13.80
N PHE A 168 -0.68 -0.33 13.13
CA PHE A 168 -0.53 1.01 13.67
C PHE A 168 -1.36 1.20 14.95
N LEU A 169 -2.65 0.87 14.91
CA LEU A 169 -3.56 0.97 16.07
C LEU A 169 -3.24 -0.03 17.19
N LYS A 170 -2.60 -1.16 16.84
CA LYS A 170 -2.11 -2.10 17.85
C LYS A 170 -0.94 -1.51 18.63
N GLN A 171 -0.01 -0.85 17.96
CA GLN A 171 1.21 -0.28 18.53
C GLN A 171 0.98 1.09 19.19
N HIS A 172 0.08 1.91 18.63
CA HIS A 172 -0.22 3.26 19.10
C HIS A 172 -1.60 3.27 19.74
N LYS A 173 -1.65 3.43 21.07
CA LYS A 173 -2.90 3.46 21.84
C LYS A 173 -3.51 4.86 21.93
N GLY A 174 -2.73 5.89 21.63
CA GLY A 174 -3.22 7.26 21.50
C GLY A 174 -4.21 7.36 20.36
N ARG A 175 -5.30 8.10 20.59
CA ARG A 175 -6.38 8.30 19.64
C ARG A 175 -6.58 9.75 19.27
N SER A 176 -5.74 10.65 19.79
CA SER A 176 -5.82 12.03 19.39
C SER A 176 -5.48 12.16 17.91
N LEU A 177 -5.96 13.20 17.25
CA LEU A 177 -5.61 13.50 15.87
C LEU A 177 -4.08 13.59 15.73
N ALA A 178 -3.40 14.19 16.72
CA ALA A 178 -1.94 14.25 16.77
C ALA A 178 -1.27 12.87 16.81
N ASP A 179 -1.83 11.90 17.54
CA ASP A 179 -1.30 10.54 17.62
C ASP A 179 -1.45 9.78 16.29
N ILE A 180 -2.53 10.03 15.54
CA ILE A 180 -2.81 9.33 14.26
C ILE A 180 -2.24 10.06 13.04
N GLN A 181 -1.81 11.31 13.18
CA GLN A 181 -1.20 12.12 12.11
C GLN A 181 -0.06 11.41 11.36
N PRO A 182 0.86 10.67 12.02
CA PRO A 182 1.89 9.92 11.31
C PRO A 182 1.31 8.94 10.28
N PHE A 183 0.21 8.24 10.61
CA PHE A 183 -0.46 7.33 9.68
C PHE A 183 -1.11 8.08 8.53
N ILE A 184 -1.85 9.15 8.82
CA ILE A 184 -2.49 10.03 7.82
C ILE A 184 -1.46 10.51 6.80
N ARG A 185 -0.32 11.01 7.27
CA ARG A 185 0.76 11.50 6.39
C ARG A 185 1.43 10.39 5.60
N ASN A 186 1.68 9.24 6.23
CA ASN A 186 2.36 8.13 5.57
C ASN A 186 1.54 7.55 4.42
N PHE A 187 0.20 7.53 4.52
CA PHE A 187 -0.70 7.04 3.48
C PHE A 187 -1.38 8.14 2.66
N GLN A 188 -1.01 9.41 2.88
CA GLN A 188 -1.60 10.59 2.23
C GLN A 188 -3.14 10.58 2.25
N LEU A 189 -3.72 10.33 3.43
CA LEU A 189 -5.18 10.34 3.54
C LEU A 189 -5.72 11.74 3.27
N GLU A 190 -6.76 11.80 2.44
CA GLU A 190 -7.53 13.01 2.15
C GLU A 190 -8.47 13.34 3.31
N GLU A 191 -8.85 14.61 3.44
CA GLU A 191 -9.71 15.10 4.52
C GLU A 191 -11.10 15.49 3.99
N GLU A 192 -12.16 14.99 4.65
CA GLU A 192 -13.56 15.35 4.39
C GLU A 192 -14.23 15.83 5.70
N LYS A 193 -14.92 16.99 5.62
CA LYS A 193 -15.57 17.70 6.73
C LYS A 193 -17.06 17.96 6.51
N SER A 194 -17.63 17.49 5.40
CA SER A 194 -19.05 17.65 5.09
C SER A 194 -19.95 16.91 6.09
N LEU A 195 -19.48 15.79 6.65
CA LEU A 195 -20.21 14.94 7.59
C LEU A 195 -20.18 15.42 9.05
N LYS A 196 -20.62 16.65 9.34
CA LYS A 196 -20.53 17.22 10.71
C LYS A 196 -21.29 16.39 11.78
N PRO A 197 -20.75 16.25 13.01
CA PRO A 197 -19.52 16.85 13.54
C PRO A 197 -18.25 16.03 13.27
N TYR A 198 -18.29 15.11 12.32
CA TYR A 198 -17.18 14.18 12.04
C TYR A 198 -16.25 14.75 10.97
N THR A 199 -14.97 14.45 11.14
CA THR A 199 -13.95 14.62 10.10
C THR A 199 -13.48 13.23 9.68
N LEU A 200 -13.48 12.97 8.38
CA LEU A 200 -12.99 11.73 7.80
C LEU A 200 -11.60 11.96 7.21
N PHE A 201 -10.64 11.08 7.56
CA PHE A 201 -9.37 10.99 6.85
C PHE A 201 -9.33 9.68 6.07
N PHE A 202 -9.34 9.72 4.74
CA PHE A 202 -9.64 8.55 3.93
C PHE A 202 -8.71 8.37 2.73
N ASN A 203 -8.75 7.18 2.15
CA ASN A 203 -8.28 6.91 0.79
C ASN A 203 -9.37 6.17 0.02
N TYR A 204 -9.28 6.22 -1.30
CA TYR A 204 -10.21 5.53 -2.19
C TYR A 204 -9.80 4.09 -2.49
N GLU A 205 -10.78 3.31 -2.96
CA GLU A 205 -10.54 2.03 -3.61
C GLU A 205 -9.68 2.18 -4.87
N SER A 206 -9.17 1.04 -5.34
CA SER A 206 -8.45 1.02 -6.61
C SER A 206 -9.40 1.30 -7.77
N GLY A 207 -9.02 2.24 -8.63
CA GLY A 207 -9.75 2.56 -9.86
C GLY A 207 -9.76 1.46 -10.93
N ILE A 208 -9.18 0.29 -10.66
CA ILE A 208 -9.11 -0.84 -11.60
C ILE A 208 -10.50 -1.45 -11.84
N ASP A 209 -11.28 -1.63 -10.78
CA ASP A 209 -12.61 -2.26 -10.84
C ASP A 209 -13.73 -1.20 -10.95
N ASP A 210 -13.49 0.04 -10.51
CA ASP A 210 -14.49 1.13 -10.45
C ASP A 210 -13.85 2.50 -10.77
N PRO A 211 -14.24 3.19 -11.85
CA PRO A 211 -13.69 4.50 -12.20
C PRO A 211 -14.08 5.63 -11.22
N SER A 212 -15.07 5.40 -10.35
CA SER A 212 -15.47 6.31 -9.27
C SER A 212 -15.36 5.59 -7.93
N PRO A 213 -14.13 5.21 -7.52
CA PRO A 213 -13.94 4.34 -6.38
C PRO A 213 -14.48 4.98 -5.12
N MET A 214 -15.28 4.22 -4.37
CA MET A 214 -15.71 4.61 -3.03
C MET A 214 -14.53 4.55 -2.04
N TYR A 215 -14.74 4.95 -0.79
CA TYR A 215 -13.69 4.83 0.23
C TYR A 215 -13.19 3.40 0.37
N ARG A 216 -11.88 3.24 0.53
CA ARG A 216 -11.25 1.97 0.92
C ARG A 216 -11.12 1.87 2.43
N VAL A 217 -10.53 2.90 3.02
CA VAL A 217 -10.43 3.09 4.46
C VAL A 217 -10.71 4.57 4.78
N ALA A 218 -11.46 4.83 5.85
CA ALA A 218 -11.64 6.15 6.41
C ALA A 218 -11.50 6.11 7.94
N LEU A 219 -10.63 6.96 8.48
CA LEU A 219 -10.51 7.23 9.91
C LEU A 219 -11.58 8.25 10.29
N VAL A 220 -12.42 7.91 11.27
CA VAL A 220 -13.52 8.76 11.73
C VAL A 220 -13.12 9.48 13.00
N CYS A 221 -12.95 10.79 12.91
CA CYS A 221 -12.67 11.64 14.07
C CYS A 221 -13.90 12.47 14.46
N GLN A 222 -14.12 12.65 15.77
CA GLN A 222 -15.03 13.66 16.30
C GLN A 222 -14.18 14.65 17.11
N GLY A 223 -14.10 15.90 16.64
CA GLY A 223 -13.10 16.83 17.16
C GLY A 223 -11.69 16.26 16.95
N ASP A 224 -10.90 16.20 18.02
CA ASP A 224 -9.53 15.70 17.99
C ASP A 224 -9.40 14.22 18.35
N GLU A 225 -10.49 13.44 18.41
CA GLU A 225 -10.43 12.03 18.82
C GLU A 225 -10.90 11.06 17.71
N LEU A 226 -10.12 10.01 17.46
CA LEU A 226 -10.50 8.87 16.62
C LEU A 226 -11.55 8.01 17.32
N ILE A 227 -12.76 8.00 16.78
CA ILE A 227 -13.89 7.22 17.31
C ILE A 227 -14.13 5.90 16.55
N GLY A 228 -13.62 5.79 15.32
CA GLY A 228 -13.82 4.58 14.53
C GLY A 228 -13.07 4.56 13.21
N VAL A 229 -13.18 3.42 12.53
CA VAL A 229 -12.60 3.19 11.19
C VAL A 229 -13.66 2.57 10.30
N VAL A 230 -13.94 3.20 9.16
CA VAL A 230 -14.75 2.66 8.07
C VAL A 230 -13.83 1.98 7.07
N HIS A 231 -14.26 0.85 6.52
CA HIS A 231 -13.53 0.15 5.47
C HIS A 231 -14.45 -0.65 4.53
N SER A 232 -14.00 -0.81 3.28
CA SER A 232 -14.65 -1.66 2.26
C SER A 232 -14.05 -3.06 2.19
N ARG A 233 -12.77 -3.23 2.58
CA ARG A 233 -12.02 -4.49 2.50
C ARG A 233 -11.94 -5.18 3.86
N PRO A 234 -11.92 -6.54 3.91
CA PRO A 234 -11.83 -7.25 5.17
C PRO A 234 -10.63 -6.82 6.03
N MET A 235 -10.91 -6.30 7.22
CA MET A 235 -9.93 -6.02 8.26
C MET A 235 -10.54 -6.23 9.64
N GLN A 236 -9.69 -6.46 10.64
CA GLN A 236 -10.11 -6.68 12.03
C GLN A 236 -9.29 -5.78 12.96
N ILE A 237 -9.98 -4.97 13.77
CA ILE A 237 -9.35 -4.13 14.79
C ILE A 237 -9.61 -4.74 16.16
N GLU A 238 -8.54 -5.03 16.90
CA GLU A 238 -8.61 -5.60 18.24
C GLU A 238 -9.41 -4.71 19.20
N GLY A 239 -10.32 -5.31 19.97
CA GLY A 239 -11.14 -4.59 20.96
C GLY A 239 -12.25 -3.70 20.38
N SER A 240 -12.48 -3.73 19.07
CA SER A 240 -13.57 -3.01 18.40
C SER A 240 -14.81 -3.89 18.18
N THR A 241 -15.95 -3.26 17.92
CA THR A 241 -17.17 -3.96 17.48
C THR A 241 -17.48 -3.61 16.03
N PRO A 242 -17.42 -4.57 15.09
CA PRO A 242 -17.79 -4.32 13.71
C PRO A 242 -19.30 -4.10 13.57
N LYS A 243 -19.68 -3.16 12.70
CA LYS A 243 -21.06 -2.95 12.28
C LYS A 243 -21.10 -2.77 10.77
N LYS A 244 -21.96 -3.53 10.09
CA LYS A 244 -22.21 -3.36 8.65
C LYS A 244 -22.97 -2.07 8.39
N MET A 245 -22.59 -1.39 7.32
CA MET A 245 -23.19 -0.16 6.80
C MET A 245 -23.65 -0.40 5.35
N GLN A 246 -24.25 0.61 4.72
CA GLN A 246 -24.66 0.49 3.32
C GLN A 246 -23.45 0.44 2.37
N ARG A 247 -23.66 0.01 1.13
CA ARG A 247 -22.61 -0.20 0.11
C ARG A 247 -21.46 -1.08 0.60
N ASP A 248 -21.80 -2.13 1.33
CA ASP A 248 -20.88 -3.14 1.88
C ASP A 248 -19.78 -2.63 2.83
N PHE A 249 -19.85 -1.35 3.22
CA PHE A 249 -18.97 -0.80 4.23
C PHE A 249 -19.12 -1.50 5.57
N THR A 250 -18.03 -1.53 6.32
CA THR A 250 -18.01 -1.95 7.72
C THR A 250 -17.35 -0.85 8.53
N VAL A 251 -17.94 -0.50 9.67
CA VAL A 251 -17.33 0.39 10.65
C VAL A 251 -16.92 -0.39 11.89
N HIS A 252 -15.71 -0.13 12.38
CA HIS A 252 -15.22 -0.58 13.67
C HIS A 252 -15.15 0.63 14.60
N PHE A 253 -16.01 0.66 15.61
CA PHE A 253 -15.93 1.69 16.65
C PHE A 253 -14.94 1.29 17.73
N MET A 254 -14.27 2.29 18.30
CA MET A 254 -13.44 2.09 19.49
C MET A 254 -14.32 1.68 20.69
N LYS A 255 -13.74 0.95 21.66
CA LYS A 255 -14.47 0.18 22.69
C LYS A 255 -15.41 1.02 23.58
N ASP A 256 -15.04 2.26 23.79
CA ASP A 256 -15.58 3.22 24.76
C ASP A 256 -16.50 4.26 24.13
N ILE A 257 -16.76 4.14 22.82
CA ILE A 257 -17.69 5.03 22.13
C ILE A 257 -19.13 4.65 22.48
N ASP A 258 -19.88 5.62 22.99
CA ASP A 258 -21.25 5.42 23.42
C ASP A 258 -22.17 5.04 22.25
N LYS A 259 -23.28 4.36 22.58
CA LYS A 259 -24.20 3.84 21.57
C LYS A 259 -24.84 4.95 20.73
N SER A 260 -25.19 6.09 21.34
CA SER A 260 -25.83 7.20 20.63
C SER A 260 -24.93 7.80 19.55
N LEU A 261 -23.65 8.02 19.85
CA LEU A 261 -22.68 8.52 18.87
C LEU A 261 -22.47 7.52 17.72
N ARG A 262 -22.37 6.23 18.04
CA ARG A 262 -22.26 5.17 17.02
C ARG A 262 -23.45 5.17 16.06
N GLU A 263 -24.66 5.34 16.59
CA GLU A 263 -25.89 5.37 15.81
C GLU A 263 -26.02 6.65 14.97
N ASP A 264 -25.68 7.82 15.53
CA ASP A 264 -25.64 9.09 14.79
C ASP A 264 -24.67 9.00 13.60
N PHE A 265 -23.43 8.54 13.84
CA PHE A 265 -22.45 8.36 12.77
C PHE A 265 -22.98 7.43 11.67
N CYS A 266 -23.47 6.24 12.04
CA CYS A 266 -23.98 5.28 11.05
C CYS A 266 -25.10 5.86 10.19
N LYS A 267 -26.03 6.59 10.82
CA LYS A 267 -27.16 7.21 10.11
C LYS A 267 -26.66 8.26 9.11
N LYS A 268 -25.81 9.18 9.56
CA LYS A 268 -25.28 10.26 8.71
C LYS A 268 -24.39 9.72 7.60
N PHE A 269 -23.49 8.78 7.91
CA PHE A 269 -22.61 8.17 6.91
C PHE A 269 -23.42 7.48 5.81
N ASN A 270 -24.44 6.68 6.17
CA ASN A 270 -25.31 6.04 5.19
C ASN A 270 -26.06 7.07 4.32
N GLN A 271 -26.56 8.17 4.91
CA GLN A 271 -27.20 9.23 4.13
C GLN A 271 -26.23 9.90 3.16
N PHE A 272 -25.01 10.20 3.62
CA PHE A 272 -23.96 10.80 2.83
C PHE A 272 -23.55 9.91 1.66
N ILE A 273 -23.27 8.63 1.93
CA ILE A 273 -22.76 7.70 0.92
C ILE A 273 -23.78 7.39 -0.16
N LEU A 274 -25.08 7.39 0.18
CA LEU A 274 -26.16 7.21 -0.78
C LEU A 274 -26.42 8.46 -1.64
N ALA A 275 -26.12 9.65 -1.13
CA ALA A 275 -26.30 10.90 -1.88
C ALA A 275 -25.19 11.18 -2.88
N ALA A 276 -24.11 10.39 -2.87
CA ALA A 276 -22.98 10.52 -3.78
C ALA A 276 -23.14 9.69 -5.08
N ASP A 277 -24.19 8.85 -5.20
CA ASP A 277 -24.66 8.32 -6.51
C ASP A 277 -25.69 9.26 -7.12
#